data_AF-A0A6G3MF86-F1
#
_entry.id   AF-A0A6G3MF86-F1
#
_cell.length_a   1.000
_cell.length_b   1.000
_cell.length_c   1.000
_cell.angle_alpha   90.00
_cell.angle_beta   90.00
_cell.angle_gamma   90.00
#
_symmetry.space_group_name_H-M   'P 1'
#
loop_
_entity.id
_entity.type
_entity.pdbx_description
1 polymer ?
#
loop_
_entity_poly.entity_id
_entity_poly.type
_entity_poly.pdbx_seq_one_letter_code
_entity_poly.pdbx_strand_id
1 'polypeptide(L)'
;MNLPDDLFDQMIVIINSYLNIWKSFLQDQNFTGLPLYTNLNEFTRCKYSKSFQFPSRSVFNVVCQHIIEDSKDFYIFYLEDSSKTLTISFKICPKVSLIDDTIFVTLSGEGNFIHLLSQKEYSFTLPDIRIRNFYDNQSPELFGTCSIKNTRQNISCDLNFKNSPLNSQYLYGFIHHESNIFLFEGSWDDQINITDQLGTVIDTIKIKTHELYARKVSTFDSCHMCESKKLWRDTRRNIRQSNDLKFKTSINQVRNMSLT
;
A
#
# COMPACT_ATOMS: atom_id res chain seq x y z
N MET A 1 -1.32 16.68 -4.25
CA MET A 1 -2.36 16.65 -3.21
C MET A 1 -2.31 18.01 -2.57
N ASN A 2 -3.41 18.77 -2.54
CA ASN A 2 -3.44 20.02 -1.78
C ASN A 2 -3.87 19.66 -0.36
N LEU A 3 -3.04 20.02 0.62
CA LEU A 3 -3.36 19.85 2.03
C LEU A 3 -4.16 21.08 2.49
N PRO A 4 -5.27 20.89 3.25
CA PRO A 4 -5.94 21.98 3.94
C PRO A 4 -4.99 22.76 4.85
N ASP A 5 -5.35 23.99 5.23
CA ASP A 5 -4.55 24.75 6.21
C ASP A 5 -4.74 24.22 7.64
N ASP A 6 -5.96 23.75 7.96
CA ASP A 6 -6.30 23.15 9.25
C ASP A 6 -5.70 21.75 9.43
N LEU A 7 -5.17 21.45 10.62
CA LEU A 7 -4.46 20.19 10.90
C LEU A 7 -5.39 18.99 11.03
N PHE A 8 -6.59 19.19 11.55
CA PHE A 8 -7.57 18.14 11.65
C PHE A 8 -8.06 17.75 10.25
N ASP A 9 -8.40 18.74 9.42
CA ASP A 9 -8.76 18.50 8.01
C ASP A 9 -7.62 17.84 7.22
N GLN A 10 -6.37 18.23 7.47
CA GLN A 10 -5.20 17.54 6.90
C GLN A 10 -5.15 16.06 7.30
N MET A 11 -5.31 15.75 8.58
CA MET A 11 -5.32 14.37 9.07
C MET A 11 -6.41 13.55 8.38
N ILE A 12 -7.59 14.12 8.18
CA ILE A 12 -8.70 13.47 7.46
C ILE A 12 -8.31 13.16 6.01
N VAL A 13 -7.66 14.10 5.30
CA VAL A 13 -7.16 13.87 3.93
C VAL A 13 -6.10 12.77 3.89
N ILE A 14 -5.19 12.72 4.88
CA ILE A 14 -4.16 11.69 4.97
C ILE A 14 -4.78 10.32 5.27
N ILE A 15 -5.71 10.21 6.22
CA ILE A 15 -6.45 8.97 6.52
C ILE A 15 -7.18 8.47 5.28
N ASN A 16 -7.94 9.35 4.60
CA ASN A 16 -8.66 8.98 3.39
C ASN A 16 -7.70 8.46 2.31
N SER A 17 -6.57 9.13 2.11
CA SER A 17 -5.56 8.72 1.13
C SER A 17 -4.95 7.36 1.48
N TYR A 18 -4.65 7.14 2.76
CA TYR A 18 -4.13 5.89 3.29
C TYR A 18 -5.10 4.72 3.07
N LEU A 19 -6.39 4.90 3.37
CA LEU A 19 -7.40 3.85 3.18
C LEU A 19 -7.66 3.55 1.71
N ASN A 20 -7.63 4.56 0.83
CA ASN A 20 -7.76 4.35 -0.61
C ASN A 20 -6.63 3.50 -1.20
N ILE A 21 -5.40 3.56 -0.63
CA ILE A 21 -4.30 2.68 -1.05
C ILE A 21 -4.68 1.22 -0.81
N TRP A 22 -5.22 0.90 0.37
CA TRP A 22 -5.61 -0.46 0.71
C TRP A 22 -6.82 -0.96 -0.08
N LYS A 23 -7.82 -0.10 -0.28
CA LYS A 23 -8.96 -0.41 -1.15
C LYS A 23 -8.49 -0.72 -2.57
N SER A 24 -7.61 0.11 -3.13
CA SER A 24 -7.03 -0.17 -4.45
C SER A 24 -6.22 -1.46 -4.47
N PHE A 25 -5.40 -1.71 -3.43
CA PHE A 25 -4.55 -2.89 -3.36
C PHE A 25 -5.37 -4.19 -3.29
N LEU A 26 -6.49 -4.20 -2.56
CA LEU A 26 -7.33 -5.38 -2.43
C LEU A 26 -8.33 -5.56 -3.58
N GLN A 27 -8.81 -4.48 -4.20
CA GLN A 27 -9.76 -4.55 -5.33
C GLN A 27 -9.10 -4.83 -6.69
N ASP A 28 -7.85 -4.41 -6.91
CA ASP A 28 -7.12 -4.66 -8.17
C ASP A 28 -6.68 -6.14 -8.30
N GLN A 29 -6.72 -6.88 -7.19
CA GLN A 29 -6.35 -8.28 -7.14
C GLN A 29 -7.58 -9.15 -7.42
N ASN A 30 -7.81 -9.46 -8.70
CA ASN A 30 -8.29 -10.79 -9.02
C ASN A 30 -7.19 -11.76 -8.55
N PHE A 31 -7.23 -12.21 -7.28
CA PHE A 31 -6.28 -13.13 -6.66
C PHE A 31 -6.32 -14.49 -7.38
N THR A 32 -5.85 -14.54 -8.61
CA THR A 32 -5.70 -15.76 -9.40
C THR A 32 -4.23 -16.16 -9.35
N GLY A 33 -3.78 -16.58 -8.17
CA GLY A 33 -2.44 -17.12 -7.94
C GLY A 33 -1.54 -16.29 -7.04
N LEU A 34 -0.49 -16.95 -6.53
CA LEU A 34 0.53 -16.32 -5.68
C LEU A 34 1.42 -15.38 -6.50
N PRO A 35 1.86 -14.24 -5.92
CA PRO A 35 2.84 -13.38 -6.56
C PRO A 35 4.16 -14.13 -6.77
N LEU A 36 4.92 -13.72 -7.80
CA LEU A 36 6.27 -14.24 -8.02
C LEU A 36 7.18 -13.79 -6.88
N TYR A 37 8.07 -14.68 -6.43
CA TYR A 37 9.12 -14.35 -5.49
C TYR A 37 9.99 -13.22 -6.04
N THR A 38 10.46 -12.31 -5.20
CA THR A 38 11.29 -11.17 -5.64
C THR A 38 12.76 -11.48 -5.40
N ASN A 39 13.60 -11.34 -6.42
CA ASN A 39 15.04 -11.58 -6.29
C ASN A 39 15.74 -10.46 -5.51
N LEU A 40 16.92 -10.73 -4.93
CA LEU A 40 17.74 -9.69 -4.29
C LEU A 40 18.10 -8.62 -5.33
N ASN A 41 17.97 -7.34 -4.94
CA ASN A 41 18.18 -6.17 -5.81
C ASN A 41 17.26 -6.08 -7.03
N GLU A 42 16.24 -6.95 -7.11
CA GLU A 42 15.16 -6.75 -8.05
C GLU A 42 14.44 -5.45 -7.70
N PHE A 43 14.17 -4.65 -8.73
CA PHE A 43 13.43 -3.41 -8.56
C PHE A 43 12.34 -3.25 -9.62
N THR A 44 11.31 -2.50 -9.26
CA THR A 44 10.30 -2.03 -10.20
C THR A 44 10.30 -0.52 -10.18
N ARG A 45 10.23 0.08 -11.38
CA ARG A 45 9.95 1.51 -11.52
C ARG A 45 8.77 1.73 -12.45
N CYS A 46 7.93 2.69 -12.11
CA CYS A 46 6.83 3.09 -12.98
C CYS A 46 6.51 4.57 -12.81
N LYS A 47 5.74 5.10 -13.77
CA LYS A 47 5.23 6.46 -13.71
C LYS A 47 3.71 6.42 -13.75
N TYR A 48 3.06 7.15 -12.85
CA TYR A 48 1.64 7.44 -12.96
C TYR A 48 1.49 8.83 -13.58
N SER A 49 0.72 8.94 -14.66
CA SER A 49 0.39 10.24 -15.25
C SER A 49 -1.11 10.43 -15.25
N LYS A 50 -1.56 11.55 -14.66
CA LYS A 50 -2.96 11.96 -14.72
C LYS A 50 -3.29 12.40 -16.15
N SER A 51 -4.08 11.61 -16.87
CA SER A 51 -4.59 11.99 -18.20
C SER A 51 -5.92 12.74 -18.06
N PHE A 52 -5.94 13.98 -18.57
CA PHE A 52 -7.08 14.65 -19.22
C PHE A 52 -8.13 15.48 -18.45
N GLN A 53 -8.14 15.66 -17.13
CA GLN A 53 -9.23 16.46 -16.49
C GLN A 53 -8.85 17.54 -15.46
N PHE A 54 -7.56 17.82 -15.21
CA PHE A 54 -7.17 18.91 -14.30
C PHE A 54 -5.99 19.71 -14.88
N PRO A 55 -5.89 21.03 -14.59
CA PRO A 55 -4.93 21.94 -15.23
C PRO A 55 -3.45 21.65 -14.88
N SER A 56 -3.16 20.87 -13.84
CA SER A 56 -1.81 20.43 -13.50
C SER A 56 -1.58 18.96 -13.88
N ARG A 57 -0.62 18.71 -14.78
CA ARG A 57 -0.11 17.36 -15.06
C ARG A 57 0.73 16.88 -13.88
N SER A 58 0.10 16.22 -12.91
CA SER A 58 0.85 15.51 -11.87
C SER A 58 1.38 14.19 -12.45
N VAL A 59 2.71 14.05 -12.46
CA VAL A 59 3.39 12.79 -12.75
C VAL A 59 4.01 12.29 -11.45
N PHE A 60 3.80 11.02 -11.11
CA PHE A 60 4.43 10.40 -9.96
C PHE A 60 5.43 9.35 -10.42
N ASN A 61 6.67 9.43 -9.94
CA ASN A 61 7.68 8.40 -10.11
C ASN A 61 7.59 7.43 -8.93
N VAL A 62 7.62 6.14 -9.21
CA VAL A 62 7.58 5.08 -8.20
C VAL A 62 8.78 4.19 -8.39
N VAL A 63 9.46 3.86 -7.30
CA VAL A 63 10.50 2.83 -7.23
C VAL A 63 10.19 1.90 -6.08
N CYS A 64 10.28 0.60 -6.33
CA CYS A 64 10.23 -0.45 -5.33
C CYS A 64 11.49 -1.30 -5.49
N GLN A 65 12.16 -1.64 -4.39
CA GLN A 65 13.37 -2.48 -4.40
C GLN A 65 13.32 -3.50 -3.28
N HIS A 66 13.77 -4.71 -3.59
CA HIS A 66 14.01 -5.75 -2.60
C HIS A 66 15.46 -5.74 -2.13
N ILE A 67 15.68 -5.68 -0.82
CA ILE A 67 16.99 -5.74 -0.16
C ILE A 67 16.98 -6.77 0.96
N ILE A 68 18.17 -7.21 1.36
CA ILE A 68 18.36 -8.03 2.57
C ILE A 68 19.23 -7.23 3.55
N GLU A 69 18.77 -7.13 4.79
CA GLU A 69 19.49 -6.50 5.90
C GLU A 69 19.32 -7.38 7.14
N ASP A 70 20.41 -7.66 7.86
CA ASP A 70 20.41 -8.53 9.04
C ASP A 70 19.69 -9.87 8.84
N SER A 71 19.91 -10.49 7.67
CA SER A 71 19.28 -11.76 7.25
C SER A 71 17.75 -11.72 7.16
N LYS A 72 17.16 -10.54 6.93
CA LYS A 72 15.73 -10.34 6.69
C LYS A 72 15.48 -9.66 5.35
N ASP A 73 14.44 -10.13 4.66
CA ASP A 73 13.96 -9.52 3.41
C ASP A 73 13.18 -8.23 3.71
N PHE A 74 13.58 -7.15 3.05
CA PHE A 74 12.89 -5.86 3.11
C PHE A 74 12.52 -5.36 1.72
N TYR A 75 11.34 -4.79 1.62
CA TYR A 75 10.84 -4.13 0.42
C TYR A 75 10.75 -2.64 0.70
N ILE A 76 11.54 -1.86 -0.03
CA ILE A 76 11.59 -0.40 0.09
C ILE A 76 10.79 0.19 -1.05
N PHE A 77 9.89 1.10 -0.70
CA PHE A 77 9.06 1.84 -1.63
C PHE A 77 9.41 3.31 -1.53
N TYR A 78 9.51 3.95 -2.68
CA TYR A 78 9.70 5.38 -2.81
C TYR A 78 8.81 5.91 -3.92
N LEU A 79 8.01 6.92 -3.58
CA LEU A 79 7.15 7.67 -4.47
C LEU A 79 7.52 9.14 -4.37
N GLU A 80 7.57 9.80 -5.52
CA GLU A 80 7.72 11.25 -5.60
C GLU A 80 6.85 11.82 -6.70
N ASP A 81 6.33 13.02 -6.50
CA ASP A 81 5.75 13.81 -7.58
C ASP A 81 6.84 14.47 -8.45
N SER A 82 6.51 14.79 -9.69
CA SER A 82 7.46 15.41 -10.64
C SER A 82 7.91 16.80 -10.21
N SER A 83 7.08 17.51 -9.44
CA SER A 83 7.43 18.80 -8.84
C SER A 83 8.29 18.69 -7.60
N LYS A 84 8.55 17.46 -7.09
CA LYS A 84 9.30 17.19 -5.86
C LYS A 84 8.78 18.00 -4.68
N THR A 85 7.45 18.08 -4.56
CA THR A 85 6.74 18.70 -3.44
C THR A 85 6.17 17.66 -2.49
N LEU A 86 6.01 16.42 -2.96
CA LEU A 86 5.37 15.34 -2.23
C LEU A 86 6.19 14.06 -2.41
N THR A 87 6.59 13.48 -1.29
CA THR A 87 7.33 12.24 -1.22
C THR A 87 6.61 11.27 -0.28
N ILE A 88 6.55 10.00 -0.68
CA ILE A 88 6.09 8.92 0.17
C ILE A 88 7.18 7.85 0.14
N SER A 89 7.67 7.44 1.31
CA SER A 89 8.62 6.34 1.40
C SER A 89 8.20 5.38 2.50
N PHE A 90 8.42 4.09 2.31
CA PHE A 90 8.16 3.12 3.36
C PHE A 90 8.98 1.86 3.15
N LYS A 91 9.32 1.19 4.25
CA LYS A 91 10.10 -0.06 4.26
C LYS A 91 9.30 -1.12 5.00
N ILE A 92 9.07 -2.25 4.35
CA ILE A 92 8.32 -3.37 4.94
C ILE A 92 9.16 -4.64 5.00
N CYS A 93 9.01 -5.38 6.08
CA CYS A 93 9.50 -6.74 6.30
C CYS A 93 8.26 -7.63 6.45
N PRO A 94 7.76 -8.24 5.36
CA PRO A 94 6.63 -9.14 5.42
C PRO A 94 7.03 -10.45 6.10
N LYS A 95 6.20 -10.93 7.03
CA LYS A 95 6.31 -12.27 7.61
C LYS A 95 5.05 -13.05 7.31
N VAL A 96 5.21 -14.20 6.68
CA VAL A 96 4.10 -15.07 6.31
C VAL A 96 4.01 -16.24 7.26
N SER A 97 2.82 -16.54 7.75
CA SER A 97 2.49 -17.77 8.47
C SER A 97 1.22 -18.39 7.90
N LEU A 98 1.11 -19.72 7.98
CA LEU A 98 -0.06 -20.47 7.60
C LEU A 98 -0.60 -21.17 8.84
N ILE A 99 -1.87 -20.91 9.18
CA ILE A 99 -2.57 -21.56 10.28
C ILE A 99 -3.87 -22.11 9.68
N ASP A 100 -4.04 -23.44 9.74
CA ASP A 100 -5.13 -24.16 9.08
C ASP A 100 -5.23 -23.82 7.58
N ASP A 101 -6.31 -23.15 7.17
CA ASP A 101 -6.61 -22.73 5.80
C ASP A 101 -6.40 -21.22 5.56
N THR A 102 -5.80 -20.53 6.54
CA THR A 102 -5.66 -19.08 6.56
C THR A 102 -4.19 -18.67 6.51
N ILE A 103 -3.84 -17.88 5.50
CA ILE A 103 -2.52 -17.23 5.41
C ILE A 103 -2.57 -15.92 6.19
N PHE A 104 -1.60 -15.70 7.07
CA PHE A 104 -1.37 -14.43 7.75
C PHE A 104 -0.09 -13.80 7.22
N VAL A 105 -0.15 -12.51 6.93
CA VAL A 105 0.96 -11.70 6.47
C VAL A 105 1.09 -10.52 7.42
N THR A 106 2.08 -10.58 8.31
CA THR A 106 2.41 -9.46 9.18
C THR A 106 3.32 -8.49 8.43
N LEU A 107 2.92 -7.23 8.33
CA LEU A 107 3.65 -6.19 7.61
C LEU A 107 4.38 -5.28 8.60
N SER A 108 5.51 -5.76 9.13
CA SER A 108 6.35 -4.94 10.01
C SER A 108 7.09 -3.87 9.20
N GLY A 109 6.92 -2.60 9.56
CA GLY A 109 7.49 -1.50 8.82
C GLY A 109 6.90 -0.15 9.18
N GLU A 110 7.60 0.90 8.74
CA GLU A 110 7.16 2.28 8.88
C GLU A 110 7.31 3.00 7.54
N GLY A 111 6.41 3.93 7.33
CA GLY A 111 6.39 4.83 6.20
C GLY A 111 6.33 6.28 6.62
N ASN A 112 6.69 7.16 5.69
CA ASN A 112 6.66 8.59 5.84
C ASN A 112 6.01 9.21 4.61
N PHE A 113 5.08 10.11 4.85
CA PHE A 113 4.53 11.04 3.87
C PHE A 113 5.12 12.42 4.18
N ILE A 114 5.77 13.04 3.20
CA ILE A 114 6.41 14.34 3.33
C ILE A 114 5.82 15.28 2.27
N HIS A 115 5.24 16.38 2.72
CA HIS A 115 4.87 17.50 1.87
C HIS A 115 5.85 18.65 2.10
N LEU A 116 6.77 18.82 1.15
CA LEU A 116 7.95 19.68 1.28
C LEU A 116 7.61 21.17 1.37
N LEU A 117 6.60 21.62 0.62
CA LEU A 117 6.21 23.05 0.62
C LEU A 117 5.64 23.51 1.96
N SER A 118 4.86 22.66 2.63
CA SER A 118 4.30 22.98 3.94
C SER A 118 5.13 22.43 5.11
N GLN A 119 6.29 21.82 4.81
CA GLN A 119 7.17 21.14 5.77
C GLN A 119 6.42 20.17 6.69
N LYS A 120 5.42 19.48 6.14
CA LYS A 120 4.59 18.51 6.88
C LYS A 120 5.13 17.12 6.66
N GLU A 121 5.18 16.36 7.75
CA GLU A 121 5.69 15.01 7.78
C GLU A 121 4.76 14.16 8.63
N TYR A 122 4.24 13.09 8.03
CA TYR A 122 3.38 12.12 8.68
C TYR A 122 4.05 10.75 8.60
N SER A 123 4.37 10.15 9.74
CA SER A 123 4.76 8.75 9.79
C SER A 123 3.53 7.85 9.86
N PHE A 124 3.62 6.66 9.30
CA PHE A 124 2.54 5.68 9.34
C PHE A 124 3.05 4.23 9.44
N THR A 125 2.26 3.36 10.05
CA THR A 125 2.46 1.90 10.01
C THR A 125 1.44 1.26 9.07
N LEU A 126 1.60 -0.03 8.75
CA LEU A 126 0.73 -0.75 7.81
C LEU A 126 -0.16 -1.78 8.55
N PRO A 127 -1.37 -2.11 8.06
CA PRO A 127 -2.16 -3.23 8.57
C PRO A 127 -1.50 -4.55 8.21
N ASP A 128 -1.84 -5.57 8.98
CA ASP A 128 -1.57 -6.94 8.60
C ASP A 128 -2.66 -7.43 7.63
N ILE A 129 -2.33 -8.43 6.83
CA ILE A 129 -3.25 -9.02 5.85
C ILE A 129 -3.45 -10.47 6.20
N ARG A 130 -4.70 -10.93 6.15
CA ARG A 130 -5.00 -12.36 6.15
C ARG A 130 -5.77 -12.77 4.92
N ILE A 131 -5.61 -14.02 4.51
CA ILE A 131 -6.32 -14.61 3.38
C ILE A 131 -6.95 -15.89 3.86
N ARG A 132 -8.28 -15.88 4.03
CA ARG A 132 -9.06 -17.07 4.41
C ARG A 132 -9.38 -17.93 3.20
N ASN A 133 -9.70 -19.20 3.45
CA ASN A 133 -10.13 -20.15 2.42
C ASN A 133 -9.16 -20.19 1.23
N PHE A 134 -7.86 -20.30 1.52
CA PHE A 134 -6.82 -20.14 0.50
C PHE A 134 -7.00 -21.05 -0.73
N TYR A 135 -7.67 -22.19 -0.58
CA TYR A 135 -7.88 -23.17 -1.66
C TYR A 135 -9.12 -22.92 -2.53
N ASP A 136 -10.07 -22.10 -2.07
CA ASP A 136 -11.35 -21.89 -2.73
C ASP A 136 -11.54 -20.42 -3.11
N ASN A 137 -12.19 -19.64 -2.24
CA ASN A 137 -12.57 -18.26 -2.47
C ASN A 137 -11.73 -17.32 -1.62
N GLN A 138 -10.49 -17.09 -2.09
CA GLN A 138 -9.52 -16.24 -1.40
C GLN A 138 -10.10 -14.84 -1.19
N SER A 139 -10.34 -14.51 0.08
CA SER A 139 -10.85 -13.20 0.49
C SER A 139 -9.81 -12.53 1.38
N PRO A 140 -8.98 -11.62 0.83
CA PRO A 140 -7.99 -10.91 1.61
C PRO A 140 -8.68 -9.89 2.53
N GLU A 141 -8.27 -9.85 3.78
CA GLU A 141 -8.83 -8.95 4.80
C GLU A 141 -7.70 -8.25 5.55
N LEU A 142 -7.90 -6.98 5.87
CA LEU A 142 -7.01 -6.21 6.72
C LEU A 142 -7.32 -6.50 8.19
N PHE A 143 -6.29 -6.56 9.03
CA PHE A 143 -6.45 -6.67 10.47
C PHE A 143 -5.29 -5.99 11.22
N GLY A 144 -5.45 -5.89 12.54
CA GLY A 144 -4.44 -5.31 13.41
C GLY A 144 -4.60 -3.80 13.60
N THR A 145 -3.59 -3.19 14.23
CA THR A 145 -3.59 -1.77 14.59
C THR A 145 -2.51 -1.05 13.81
N CYS A 146 -2.89 0.07 13.19
CA CYS A 146 -1.98 0.97 12.51
C CYS A 146 -2.00 2.33 13.18
N SER A 147 -1.03 3.17 12.85
CA SER A 147 -1.05 4.57 13.28
C SER A 147 -0.61 5.48 12.14
N ILE A 148 -1.09 6.72 12.19
CA ILE A 148 -0.66 7.84 11.35
C ILE A 148 -0.34 8.99 12.31
N LYS A 149 0.85 9.56 12.25
CA LYS A 149 1.32 10.55 13.24
C LYS A 149 2.07 11.68 12.59
N ASN A 150 1.77 12.91 12.98
CA ASN A 150 2.62 14.06 12.75
C ASN A 150 3.16 14.55 14.09
N THR A 151 4.35 14.03 14.44
CA THR A 151 4.99 14.26 15.74
C THR A 151 5.27 15.73 16.01
N ARG A 152 5.63 16.51 14.96
CA ARG A 152 5.97 17.93 15.11
C ARG A 152 4.75 18.77 15.50
N GLN A 153 3.56 18.29 15.17
CA GLN A 153 2.31 19.03 15.36
C GLN A 153 1.37 18.38 16.37
N ASN A 154 1.85 17.35 17.08
CA ASN A 154 1.12 16.67 18.14
C ASN A 154 -0.30 16.22 17.71
N ILE A 155 -0.40 15.68 16.50
CA ILE A 155 -1.62 15.08 15.97
C ILE A 155 -1.34 13.63 15.55
N SER A 156 -2.21 12.71 15.97
CA SER A 156 -2.06 11.29 15.66
C SER A 156 -3.41 10.62 15.48
N CYS A 157 -3.43 9.53 14.73
CA CYS A 157 -4.59 8.67 14.54
C CYS A 157 -4.18 7.22 14.72
N ASP A 158 -4.91 6.47 15.55
CA ASP A 158 -4.75 5.02 15.69
C ASP A 158 -5.90 4.32 14.96
N LEU A 159 -5.59 3.41 14.03
CA LEU A 159 -6.55 2.72 13.18
C LEU A 159 -6.62 1.24 13.54
N ASN A 160 -7.80 0.74 13.94
CA ASN A 160 -8.00 -0.65 14.37
C ASN A 160 -8.92 -1.38 13.39
N PHE A 161 -8.31 -2.21 12.54
CA PHE A 161 -9.04 -3.04 11.59
C PHE A 161 -9.64 -4.23 12.32
N LYS A 162 -10.98 -4.28 12.42
CA LYS A 162 -11.64 -5.37 13.13
C LYS A 162 -11.58 -6.66 12.34
N ASN A 163 -11.29 -7.69 13.12
CA ASN A 163 -11.24 -9.05 12.69
C ASN A 163 -12.57 -9.72 13.05
N SER A 164 -13.63 -9.48 12.28
CA SER A 164 -14.93 -10.15 12.46
C SER A 164 -15.32 -10.90 11.18
N PRO A 165 -15.73 -12.18 11.25
CA PRO A 165 -16.30 -12.90 10.11
C PRO A 165 -17.53 -12.21 9.51
N LEU A 166 -18.28 -11.48 10.34
CA LEU A 166 -19.52 -10.80 9.93
C LEU A 166 -19.26 -9.37 9.43
N ASN A 167 -18.08 -8.81 9.69
CA ASN A 167 -17.78 -7.42 9.37
C ASN A 167 -16.27 -7.18 9.23
N SER A 168 -15.65 -7.82 8.23
CA SER A 168 -14.21 -7.71 7.93
C SER A 168 -13.81 -6.33 7.38
N GLN A 169 -14.79 -5.52 7.03
CA GLN A 169 -14.62 -4.14 6.55
C GLN A 169 -14.64 -3.11 7.68
N TYR A 170 -15.00 -3.49 8.91
CA TYR A 170 -15.14 -2.52 9.99
C TYR A 170 -13.78 -2.02 10.48
N LEU A 171 -13.70 -0.70 10.64
CA LEU A 171 -12.56 0.03 11.14
C LEU A 171 -13.04 0.99 12.22
N TYR A 172 -12.28 1.09 13.31
CA TYR A 172 -12.49 2.11 14.32
C TYR A 172 -11.18 2.63 14.86
N GLY A 173 -11.21 3.79 15.51
CA GLY A 173 -10.03 4.34 16.14
C GLY A 173 -10.22 5.75 16.62
N PHE A 174 -9.10 6.40 16.95
CA PHE A 174 -9.11 7.71 17.59
C PHE A 174 -8.16 8.66 16.90
N ILE A 175 -8.65 9.85 16.58
CA ILE A 175 -7.82 10.99 16.21
C ILE A 175 -7.57 11.80 17.48
N HIS A 176 -6.31 11.90 17.87
CA HIS A 176 -5.82 12.73 18.96
C HIS A 176 -5.28 14.03 18.37
N HIS A 177 -5.89 15.15 18.76
CA HIS A 177 -5.46 16.48 18.34
C HIS A 177 -5.59 17.44 19.53
N GLU A 178 -4.46 17.96 20.00
CA GLU A 178 -4.40 18.78 21.22
C GLU A 178 -5.00 18.05 22.43
N SER A 179 -6.00 18.65 23.10
CA SER A 179 -6.76 18.01 24.19
C SER A 179 -8.00 17.24 23.72
N ASN A 180 -8.27 17.23 22.42
CA ASN A 180 -9.46 16.62 21.85
C ASN A 180 -9.17 15.20 21.37
N ILE A 181 -10.18 14.34 21.52
CA ILE A 181 -10.17 12.97 21.03
C ILE A 181 -11.44 12.79 20.21
N PHE A 182 -11.27 12.42 18.94
CA PHE A 182 -12.37 12.15 18.03
C PHE A 182 -12.41 10.66 17.72
N LEU A 183 -13.56 10.04 17.91
CA LEU A 183 -13.79 8.67 17.48
C LEU A 183 -14.00 8.70 15.97
N PHE A 184 -13.30 7.84 15.23
CA PHE A 184 -13.66 7.56 13.85
C PHE A 184 -14.02 6.09 13.72
N GLU A 185 -15.16 5.79 13.10
CA GLU A 185 -15.62 4.41 12.90
C GLU A 185 -16.48 4.24 11.64
N GLY A 186 -16.48 3.04 11.09
CA GLY A 186 -17.29 2.69 9.92
C GLY A 186 -16.67 1.56 9.12
N SER A 187 -16.94 1.55 7.81
CA SER A 187 -16.30 0.62 6.89
C SER A 187 -15.11 1.30 6.19
N TRP A 188 -13.94 0.65 6.21
CA TRP A 188 -12.73 1.16 5.55
C TRP A 188 -12.80 1.19 4.02
N ASP A 189 -13.78 0.51 3.42
CA ASP A 189 -13.99 0.50 1.97
C ASP A 189 -15.28 1.18 1.51
N ASP A 190 -16.04 1.81 2.41
CA ASP A 190 -17.27 2.53 2.09
C ASP A 190 -17.34 3.90 2.74
N GLN A 191 -17.72 3.97 4.02
CA GLN A 191 -17.91 5.21 4.74
C GLN A 191 -17.44 5.11 6.19
N ILE A 192 -16.81 6.19 6.67
CA ILE A 192 -16.37 6.37 8.05
C ILE A 192 -16.95 7.67 8.57
N ASN A 193 -17.54 7.63 9.76
CA ASN A 193 -17.99 8.81 10.48
C ASN A 193 -16.96 9.20 11.53
N ILE A 194 -16.80 10.51 11.75
CA ILE A 194 -15.95 11.07 12.78
C ILE A 194 -16.84 11.81 13.77
N THR A 195 -16.79 11.41 15.04
CA THR A 195 -17.62 11.93 16.12
C THR A 195 -16.77 12.57 17.20
N ASP A 196 -17.25 13.69 17.74
CA ASP A 196 -16.66 14.33 18.91
C ASP A 196 -17.00 13.57 20.21
N GLN A 197 -16.51 14.08 21.34
CA GLN A 197 -16.75 13.49 22.66
C GLN A 197 -18.22 13.56 23.12
N LEU A 198 -19.04 14.39 22.48
CA LEU A 198 -20.47 14.52 22.74
C LEU A 198 -21.31 13.56 21.88
N GLY A 199 -20.67 12.79 20.98
CA GLY A 199 -21.32 11.90 20.03
C GLY A 199 -21.87 12.61 18.80
N THR A 200 -21.52 13.87 18.58
CA THR A 200 -21.91 14.62 17.38
C THR A 200 -21.01 14.22 16.22
N VAL A 201 -21.61 13.82 15.09
CA VAL A 201 -20.85 13.59 13.85
C VAL A 201 -20.37 14.93 13.31
N ILE A 202 -19.05 15.14 13.32
CA ILE A 202 -18.42 16.38 12.87
C ILE A 202 -17.88 16.29 11.44
N ASP A 203 -17.56 15.09 10.96
CA ASP A 203 -17.15 14.85 9.57
C ASP A 203 -17.45 13.40 9.14
N THR A 204 -17.36 13.13 7.84
CA THR A 204 -17.59 11.83 7.22
C THR A 204 -16.66 11.63 6.03
N ILE A 205 -15.83 10.59 6.09
CA ILE A 205 -14.98 10.16 4.98
C ILE A 205 -15.76 9.17 4.11
N LYS A 206 -15.93 9.50 2.83
CA LYS A 206 -16.49 8.59 1.83
C LYS A 206 -15.38 7.99 0.97
N ILE A 207 -15.12 6.70 1.14
CA ILE A 207 -14.07 5.96 0.46
C ILE A 207 -14.54 5.58 -0.94
N LYS A 208 -14.25 6.45 -1.91
CA LYS A 208 -14.63 6.22 -3.31
C LYS A 208 -13.62 5.31 -4.01
N THR A 209 -14.10 4.41 -4.86
CA THR A 209 -13.22 3.79 -5.85
C THR A 209 -12.80 4.89 -6.83
N HIS A 210 -11.53 5.27 -6.78
CA HIS A 210 -10.97 6.25 -7.69
C HIS A 210 -10.56 5.53 -8.99
N GLU A 211 -10.73 6.20 -10.14
CA GLU A 211 -10.14 5.69 -11.38
C GLU A 211 -8.63 5.55 -11.18
N LEU A 212 -8.12 4.32 -11.34
CA LEU A 212 -6.70 4.05 -11.23
C LEU A 212 -5.97 4.80 -12.34
N TYR A 213 -5.02 5.66 -11.94
CA TYR A 213 -4.19 6.36 -12.92
C TYR A 213 -3.44 5.37 -13.80
N ALA A 214 -3.40 5.63 -15.10
CA ALA A 214 -2.70 4.76 -16.04
C ALA A 214 -1.22 4.64 -15.65
N ARG A 215 -0.82 3.44 -15.25
CA ARG A 215 0.56 3.07 -14.97
C ARG A 215 1.36 2.98 -16.27
N LYS A 216 2.35 3.84 -16.42
CA LYS A 216 3.33 3.79 -17.51
C LYS A 216 4.58 3.07 -17.03
N VAL A 217 4.91 1.97 -17.68
CA VAL A 217 6.14 1.20 -17.45
C VAL A 217 6.98 1.22 -18.72
N SER A 218 8.29 1.32 -18.56
CA SER A 218 9.27 1.27 -19.65
C SER A 218 9.06 0.05 -20.57
N THR A 219 9.43 0.17 -21.85
CA THR A 219 9.43 -0.95 -22.81
C THR A 219 10.53 -1.96 -22.44
N PHE A 220 10.39 -3.22 -22.85
CA PHE A 220 11.36 -4.27 -22.47
C PHE A 220 12.80 -3.96 -22.89
N ASP A 221 12.98 -3.27 -24.03
CA ASP A 221 14.30 -2.92 -24.55
C ASP A 221 14.97 -1.86 -23.66
N SER A 222 14.20 -0.90 -23.16
CA SER A 222 14.66 0.16 -22.25
C SER A 222 14.72 -0.23 -20.77
N CYS A 223 14.12 -1.37 -20.37
CA CYS A 223 14.18 -1.87 -19.01
C CYS A 223 15.58 -2.39 -18.68
N HIS A 224 16.06 -2.05 -17.48
CA HIS A 224 17.27 -2.65 -16.92
C HIS A 224 17.07 -4.16 -16.68
N MET A 225 18.14 -4.95 -16.67
CA MET A 225 18.04 -6.41 -16.50
C MET A 225 17.43 -6.84 -15.16
N CYS A 226 17.75 -6.11 -14.08
CA CYS A 226 17.18 -6.34 -12.75
C CYS A 226 15.78 -5.73 -12.56
N GLU A 227 15.19 -5.10 -13.59
CA GLU A 227 13.80 -4.65 -13.47
C GLU A 227 12.85 -5.85 -13.51
N SER A 228 11.95 -5.97 -12.53
CA SER A 228 11.00 -7.08 -12.37
C SER A 228 10.30 -7.46 -13.68
N LYS A 229 9.89 -6.46 -14.47
CA LYS A 229 9.23 -6.66 -15.76
C LYS A 229 10.09 -7.48 -16.72
N LYS A 230 11.38 -7.15 -16.84
CA LYS A 230 12.32 -7.80 -17.76
C LYS A 230 12.80 -9.13 -17.19
N LEU A 231 13.16 -9.14 -15.91
CA LEU A 231 13.63 -10.33 -15.19
C LEU A 231 12.61 -11.48 -15.28
N TRP A 232 11.32 -11.19 -15.04
CA TRP A 232 10.26 -12.19 -15.04
C TRP A 232 9.54 -12.37 -16.38
N ARG A 233 10.05 -11.79 -17.48
CA ARG A 233 9.37 -11.79 -18.79
C ARG A 233 9.01 -13.21 -19.25
N ASP A 234 10.00 -14.10 -19.24
CA ASP A 234 9.84 -15.44 -19.80
C ASP A 234 8.96 -16.31 -18.89
N THR A 235 9.10 -16.16 -17.57
CA THR A 235 8.22 -16.80 -16.57
C THR A 235 6.76 -16.38 -16.76
N ARG A 236 6.48 -15.07 -16.88
CA ARG A 236 5.11 -14.58 -17.12
C ARG A 236 4.52 -15.08 -18.43
N ARG A 237 5.34 -15.17 -19.49
CA ARG A 237 4.93 -15.76 -20.77
C ARG A 237 4.58 -17.25 -20.62
N ASN A 238 5.38 -18.01 -19.89
CA ASN A 238 5.16 -19.45 -19.68
C ASN A 238 3.92 -19.74 -18.84
N ILE A 239 3.63 -18.91 -17.81
CA ILE A 239 2.37 -18.98 -17.05
C ILE A 239 1.17 -18.81 -17.97
N ARG A 240 1.17 -17.77 -18.82
CA ARG A 240 0.07 -17.49 -19.76
C ARG A 240 -0.14 -18.58 -20.81
N GLN A 241 0.91 -19.34 -21.11
CA GLN A 241 0.89 -20.44 -22.08
C GLN A 241 0.64 -21.80 -21.41
N SER A 242 0.41 -21.83 -20.09
CA SER A 242 0.25 -23.07 -19.31
C SER A 242 1.36 -24.10 -19.58
N ASN A 243 2.60 -23.61 -19.73
CA ASN A 243 3.76 -24.46 -20.02
C ASN A 243 4.59 -24.70 -18.76
N ASP A 244 4.19 -25.70 -17.97
CA ASP A 244 4.75 -25.98 -16.65
C ASP A 244 6.25 -26.28 -16.66
N LEU A 245 6.72 -27.00 -17.69
CA LEU A 245 8.14 -27.35 -17.79
C LEU A 245 8.99 -26.09 -18.02
N LYS A 246 8.61 -25.25 -18.99
CA LYS A 246 9.33 -24.00 -19.28
C LYS A 246 9.20 -23.00 -18.14
N PHE A 247 8.06 -22.99 -17.45
CA PHE A 247 7.86 -22.18 -16.25
C PHE A 247 8.85 -22.54 -15.14
N LYS A 248 9.01 -23.83 -14.83
CA LYS A 248 9.99 -24.30 -13.84
C LYS A 248 11.41 -23.93 -14.23
N THR A 249 11.78 -24.11 -15.50
CA THR A 249 13.11 -23.74 -16.00
C THR A 249 13.36 -22.23 -15.88
N SER A 250 12.39 -21.39 -16.26
CA SER A 250 12.56 -19.93 -16.23
C SER A 250 12.62 -19.39 -14.80
N ILE A 251 11.90 -19.99 -13.84
CA ILE A 251 12.06 -19.66 -12.40
C ILE A 251 13.49 -19.93 -11.94
N ASN A 252 14.04 -21.09 -12.26
CA ASN A 252 15.38 -21.47 -11.80
C ASN A 252 16.46 -20.56 -12.41
N GLN A 253 16.32 -20.18 -13.68
CA GLN A 253 17.21 -19.22 -14.32
C GLN A 253 17.22 -17.88 -13.59
N VAL A 254 16.04 -17.35 -13.29
CA VAL A 254 15.91 -16.07 -12.58
C VAL A 254 16.51 -16.15 -11.18
N ARG A 255 16.24 -17.21 -10.42
CA ARG A 255 16.80 -17.39 -9.08
C ARG A 255 18.33 -17.42 -9.09
N ASN A 256 18.94 -18.07 -10.08
CA ASN A 256 20.39 -18.19 -10.20
C ASN A 256 21.10 -16.89 -10.62
N MET A 257 20.40 -15.93 -11.25
CA MET A 257 20.98 -14.62 -11.59
C MET A 257 21.24 -13.73 -10.37
N SER A 258 20.61 -14.02 -9.23
CA SER A 258 20.75 -13.22 -7.99
C SER A 258 22.01 -13.54 -7.19
N LEU A 259 22.80 -14.53 -7.63
CA LEU A 259 23.99 -15.05 -6.95
C LEU A 259 25.31 -14.55 -7.56
N THR A 260 25.24 -13.66 -8.54
CA THR A 260 26.38 -13.03 -9.23
C THR A 260 26.31 -11.52 -9.11
#